data_AF-A0A4R2B3X4-F1
#
_entry.id   AF-A0A4R2B3X4-F1
#
_cell.length_a   1.000
_cell.length_b   1.000
_cell.length_c   1.000
_cell.angle_alpha   90.00
_cell.angle_beta   90.00
_cell.angle_gamma   90.00
#
_symmetry.space_group_name_H-M   'P 1'
#
loop_
_entity.id
_entity.type
_entity.pdbx_description
1 polymer ?
#
loop_
_entity_poly.entity_id
_entity_poly.type
_entity_poly.pdbx_seq_one_letter_code
_entity_poly.pdbx_strand_id
1 'polypeptide(L)'
;MVKGHTGLEEADFILLETYENGRTHSVDVKTFETLFGGAERNPTYESLSGTHTFKLGDTKYTMTADEMGYQKYFDQWKEQGLFKF
;
A
#
# COMPACT_ATOMS: atom_id res chain seq x y z
N MET A 1 -12.52 24.21 -19.46
CA MET A 1 -13.72 23.36 -19.64
C MET A 1 -13.27 22.04 -20.25
N VAL A 2 -13.10 21.01 -19.43
CA VAL A 2 -13.18 19.61 -19.86
C VAL A 2 -14.12 18.94 -18.87
N LYS A 3 -15.27 18.51 -19.37
CA LYS A 3 -16.28 17.78 -18.60
C LYS A 3 -16.27 16.37 -19.16
N GLY A 4 -15.81 15.41 -18.37
CA GLY A 4 -15.94 13.98 -18.64
C GLY A 4 -16.62 13.34 -17.43
N HIS A 5 -17.91 13.06 -17.54
CA HIS A 5 -18.61 12.16 -16.63
C HIS A 5 -18.05 10.74 -16.83
N THR A 6 -17.96 9.92 -15.78
CA THR A 6 -18.74 8.67 -15.56
C THR A 6 -18.12 7.92 -14.36
N GLY A 7 -18.96 7.51 -13.41
CA GLY A 7 -18.53 7.07 -12.09
C GLY A 7 -17.78 5.74 -12.03
N LEU A 8 -16.89 5.69 -11.06
CA LEU A 8 -16.46 4.62 -10.17
C LEU A 8 -15.87 5.41 -8.98
N GLU A 9 -16.14 5.06 -7.73
CA GLU A 9 -15.48 5.70 -6.57
C GLU A 9 -13.98 5.88 -6.90
N GLU A 10 -13.46 7.11 -6.81
CA GLU A 10 -12.05 7.40 -7.09
C GLU A 10 -11.23 6.53 -6.14
N ALA A 11 -10.79 5.36 -6.61
CA ALA A 11 -9.91 4.52 -5.84
C ALA A 11 -8.60 5.29 -5.71
N ASP A 12 -8.35 5.84 -4.54
CA ASP A 12 -7.03 6.37 -4.21
C ASP A 12 -6.01 5.23 -4.41
N PHE A 13 -4.91 5.52 -5.08
CA PHE A 13 -3.83 4.56 -5.32
C PHE A 13 -2.60 4.98 -4.54
N ILE A 14 -1.93 4.00 -3.92
CA ILE A 14 -0.63 4.18 -3.27
C ILE A 14 0.45 3.80 -4.28
N LEU A 15 1.31 4.76 -4.63
CA LEU A 15 2.47 4.55 -5.48
C LEU A 15 3.55 3.78 -4.71
N LEU A 16 3.93 2.60 -5.21
CA LEU A 16 4.96 1.76 -4.62
C LEU A 16 6.34 2.09 -5.21
N GLU A 17 6.46 2.06 -6.54
CA GLU A 17 7.70 2.37 -7.27
C GLU A 17 7.40 2.96 -8.66
N THR A 18 8.34 3.76 -9.18
CA THR A 18 8.33 4.25 -10.57
C THR A 18 9.58 3.74 -11.28
N TYR A 19 9.40 3.04 -12.39
CA TYR A 19 10.48 2.53 -13.21
C TYR A 19 11.05 3.61 -14.14
N GLU A 20 12.30 3.43 -14.59
CA GLU A 20 12.99 4.39 -15.48
C GLU A 20 12.24 4.65 -16.80
N ASN A 21 11.43 3.68 -17.26
CA ASN A 21 10.61 3.80 -18.46
C ASN A 21 9.28 4.57 -18.23
N GLY A 22 9.07 5.14 -17.05
CA GLY A 22 7.88 5.88 -16.67
C GLY A 22 6.68 5.02 -16.27
N ARG A 23 6.80 3.68 -16.22
CA ARG A 23 5.76 2.82 -15.66
C ARG A 23 5.74 2.95 -14.14
N THR A 24 4.55 3.00 -13.56
CA THR A 24 4.35 3.04 -12.11
C THR A 24 3.78 1.72 -11.64
N HIS A 25 4.29 1.23 -10.52
CA HIS A 25 3.65 0.15 -9.76
C HIS A 25 2.89 0.77 -8.59
N SER A 26 1.60 0.51 -8.53
CA SER A 26 0.70 1.06 -7.52
C SER A 26 -0.28 0.00 -7.05
N VAL A 27 -0.78 0.17 -5.83
CA VAL A 27 -1.83 -0.66 -5.23
C VAL A 27 -3.01 0.24 -4.87
N ASP A 28 -4.24 -0.25 -5.01
CA ASP A 28 -5.40 0.52 -4.57
C ASP A 28 -5.45 0.58 -3.03
N VAL A 29 -5.91 1.71 -2.49
CA VAL A 29 -5.97 1.94 -1.03
C VAL A 29 -6.76 0.85 -0.33
N LYS A 30 -7.85 0.35 -0.92
CA LYS A 30 -8.69 -0.68 -0.30
C LYS A 30 -7.95 -2.02 -0.16
N THR A 31 -7.19 -2.44 -1.17
CA THR A 31 -6.32 -3.62 -1.08
C THR A 31 -5.24 -3.40 -0.04
N PHE A 32 -4.60 -2.23 -0.03
CA PHE A 32 -3.57 -1.92 0.95
C PHE A 32 -4.10 -1.94 2.39
N GLU A 33 -5.24 -1.30 2.65
CA GLU A 33 -5.93 -1.31 3.93
C GLU A 33 -6.36 -2.72 4.34
N THR A 34 -6.76 -3.56 3.37
CA THR A 34 -7.09 -4.95 3.64
C THR A 34 -5.86 -5.73 4.11
N LEU A 35 -4.72 -5.55 3.45
CA LEU A 35 -3.47 -6.27 3.75
C LEU A 35 -2.81 -5.81 5.05
N PHE A 36 -2.75 -4.51 5.27
CA PHE A 36 -1.98 -3.87 6.35
C PHE A 36 -2.88 -3.27 7.43
N GLY A 37 -4.06 -3.90 7.62
CA GLY A 37 -5.17 -3.44 8.48
C GLY A 37 -4.76 -2.56 9.65
N GLY A 38 -5.12 -1.28 9.60
CA GLY A 38 -4.86 -0.32 10.67
C GLY A 38 -3.63 0.56 10.50
N ALA A 39 -3.02 0.63 9.31
CA ALA A 39 -2.23 1.79 8.89
C ALA A 39 -3.10 3.05 8.69
N GLU A 40 -4.01 3.33 9.65
CA GLU A 40 -4.92 4.47 9.59
C GLU A 40 -4.12 5.77 9.72
N ARG A 41 -4.20 6.60 8.66
CA ARG A 41 -3.71 7.98 8.54
C ARG A 41 -2.22 8.28 8.72
N ASN A 42 -1.43 7.46 9.43
CA ASN A 42 0.03 7.60 9.54
C ASN A 42 0.68 6.23 9.82
N PRO A 43 0.85 5.36 8.80
CA PRO A 43 1.66 4.16 8.96
C PRO A 43 3.06 4.52 9.44
N THR A 44 3.58 3.77 10.40
CA THR A 44 5.02 3.79 10.71
C THR A 44 5.70 2.65 9.97
N TYR A 45 7.01 2.78 9.76
CA TYR A 45 7.80 1.70 9.17
C TYR A 45 7.62 0.39 9.94
N GLU A 46 7.65 0.45 11.28
CA GLU A 46 7.48 -0.73 12.14
C GLU A 46 6.08 -1.33 12.02
N SER A 47 5.03 -0.51 11.91
CA SER A 47 3.67 -1.03 11.74
C SER A 47 3.52 -1.73 10.39
N LEU A 48 4.10 -1.18 9.32
CA LEU A 48 4.02 -1.77 7.99
C LEU A 48 4.88 -3.03 7.85
N SER A 49 6.11 -3.03 8.37
CA SER A 49 7.02 -4.18 8.30
C SER A 49 6.68 -5.34 9.24
N GLY A 50 5.75 -5.14 10.17
CA GLY A 50 5.32 -6.17 11.12
C GLY A 50 4.55 -7.33 10.48
N THR A 51 4.07 -8.22 11.34
CA THR A 51 3.14 -9.29 10.95
C THR A 51 1.74 -8.74 10.82
N HIS A 52 1.12 -8.98 9.67
CA HIS A 52 -0.24 -8.58 9.38
C HIS A 52 -1.16 -9.77 9.26
N THR A 53 -2.41 -9.54 9.60
CA THR A 53 -3.44 -10.55 9.51
C THR A 53 -4.62 -10.00 8.73
N PHE A 54 -4.89 -10.61 7.59
CA PHE A 54 -5.95 -10.18 6.67
C PHE A 54 -6.78 -11.37 6.23
N LYS A 55 -7.97 -11.10 5.68
CA LYS A 55 -8.86 -12.12 5.12
C LYS A 55 -8.94 -11.96 3.61
N LEU A 56 -8.81 -13.08 2.90
CA LEU A 56 -9.05 -13.16 1.47
C LEU A 56 -10.10 -14.26 1.22
N GLY A 57 -11.31 -13.85 0.87
CA GLY A 57 -12.48 -14.72 0.89
C GLY A 57 -12.76 -15.24 2.31
N ASP A 58 -12.94 -16.55 2.45
CA ASP A 58 -13.16 -17.21 3.74
C ASP A 58 -11.87 -17.58 4.49
N THR A 59 -10.70 -17.36 3.86
CA THR A 59 -9.41 -17.73 4.45
C THR A 59 -8.76 -16.54 5.14
N LYS A 60 -8.26 -16.78 6.36
CA LYS A 60 -7.47 -15.82 7.14
C LYS A 60 -5.99 -16.13 6.97
N TYR A 61 -5.23 -15.13 6.55
CA TYR A 61 -3.77 -15.21 6.40
C TYR A 61 -3.10 -14.39 7.49
N THR A 62 -1.95 -14.86 7.96
CA THR A 62 -1.08 -14.15 8.89
C THR A 62 0.33 -14.22 8.33
N MET A 63 0.84 -13.11 7.81
CA MET A 63 2.11 -13.04 7.07
C MET A 63 2.77 -11.67 7.32
N THR A 64 4.09 -11.60 7.18
CA THR A 64 4.87 -10.37 7.25
C THR A 64 4.87 -9.63 5.92
N ALA A 65 5.22 -8.33 5.93
CA ALA A 65 5.41 -7.56 4.70
C ALA A 65 6.45 -8.17 3.76
N ASP A 66 7.49 -8.83 4.30
CA ASP A 66 8.51 -9.53 3.53
C ASP A 66 7.92 -10.72 2.78
N GLU A 67 7.17 -11.58 3.47
CA GLU A 67 6.50 -12.73 2.87
C GLU A 67 5.47 -12.33 1.80
N MET A 68 4.87 -11.14 1.93
CA MET A 68 3.96 -10.57 0.93
C MET A 68 4.68 -9.84 -0.21
N GLY A 69 6.01 -9.65 -0.12
CA GLY A 69 6.81 -8.93 -1.11
C GLY A 69 6.72 -7.41 -1.06
N TYR A 70 6.20 -6.85 0.04
CA TYR A 70 6.06 -5.41 0.24
C TYR A 70 7.20 -4.74 1.01
N GLN A 71 8.04 -5.53 1.71
CA GLN A 71 9.11 -4.98 2.57
C GLN A 71 10.03 -4.01 1.81
N LYS A 72 10.40 -4.34 0.57
CA LYS A 72 11.24 -3.48 -0.28
C LYS A 72 10.67 -2.07 -0.49
N TYR A 73 9.34 -1.93 -0.56
CA TYR A 73 8.71 -0.62 -0.78
C TYR A 73 8.76 0.20 0.50
N PHE A 74 8.59 -0.43 1.66
CA PHE A 74 8.66 0.23 2.96
C PHE A 74 10.09 0.66 3.28
N ASP A 75 11.08 -0.15 2.92
CA ASP A 75 12.50 0.22 3.02
C ASP A 75 12.78 1.47 2.17
N GLN A 76 12.33 1.48 0.92
CA GLN A 76 12.48 2.63 0.02
C GLN A 76 11.80 3.89 0.58
N TRP A 77 10.58 3.79 1.11
CA TRP A 77 9.88 4.92 1.71
C TRP A 77 10.58 5.46 2.95
N LYS A 78 11.23 4.58 3.72
CA LYS A 78 12.06 4.96 4.87
C LYS A 78 13.32 5.72 4.43
N GLU A 79 14.00 5.26 3.39
CA GLU A 79 15.16 5.95 2.83
C GLU A 79 14.79 7.32 2.24
N GLN A 80 13.59 7.45 1.67
CA GLN A 80 13.05 8.72 1.17
C GLN A 80 12.55 9.66 2.28
N GLY A 81 12.54 9.21 3.54
CA GLY A 81 12.05 10.01 4.67
C GLY A 81 10.53 10.24 4.68
N LEU A 82 9.76 9.34 4.08
CA LEU A 82 8.28 9.44 4.02
C LEU A 82 7.60 9.10 5.35
N PHE A 83 8.28 8.36 6.24
CA PHE A 83 7.79 8.11 7.58
C PHE A 83 8.07 9.32 8.48
N LYS A 84 7.02 9.84 9.13
CA LYS A 84 7.17 10.86 10.17
C LYS A 84 7.57 10.17 11.48
N PHE A 85 8.61 10.68 12.11
CA PHE A 85 9.07 10.29 13.45
C PHE A 85 8.31 11.05 14.53
#